data_AF-A0A1M7G6F8-F1
#
_entry.id   AF-A0A1M7G6F8-F1
#
_cell.length_a   1.000
_cell.length_b   1.000
_cell.length_c   1.000
_cell.angle_alpha   90.00
_cell.angle_beta   90.00
_cell.angle_gamma   90.00
#
_symmetry.space_group_name_H-M   'P 1'
#
loop_
_entity.id
_entity.type
_entity.pdbx_description
1 polymer ?
#
loop_
_entity_poly.entity_id
_entity_poly.type
_entity_poly.pdbx_seq_one_letter_code
_entity_poly.pdbx_strand_id
1 'polypeptide(L)' 'MKEYLETLYVKRTQKDYSLSLKLQIVKEIEFGKLGITECRKKYG' A
#
# COMPACT_ATOMS: atom_id res chain seq x y z
N MET A 1 -27.42 16.75 6.06
CA MET A 1 -27.09 16.52 4.64
C MET A 1 -26.16 15.31 4.62
N LYS A 2 -26.57 14.18 4.04
CA LYS A 2 -25.79 12.92 4.07
C LYS A 2 -24.57 13.13 3.16
N GLU A 3 -23.37 13.16 3.73
CA GLU A 3 -22.10 13.30 3.02
C GLU A 3 -21.86 12.07 2.14
N TYR A 4 -22.16 12.19 0.86
CA TYR A 4 -21.65 11.29 -0.16
C TYR A 4 -20.22 11.72 -0.47
N LEU A 5 -19.28 11.35 0.40
CA LEU A 5 -17.87 11.34 0.03
C LEU A 5 -17.67 10.14 -0.89
N GLU A 6 -18.06 10.32 -2.15
CA GLU A 6 -17.63 9.46 -3.24
C GLU A 6 -16.13 9.26 -3.09
N THR A 7 -15.71 8.00 -3.10
CA THR A 7 -14.35 7.53 -2.96
C THR A 7 -13.47 8.12 -4.07
N LEU A 8 -13.07 9.38 -3.93
CA LEU A 8 -12.16 10.04 -4.84
C LEU A 8 -10.88 9.22 -4.87
N TYR A 9 -10.39 8.90 -6.07
CA TYR A 9 -9.15 8.15 -6.23
C TYR A 9 -7.99 8.94 -5.60
N VAL A 10 -7.56 8.52 -4.41
CA VAL A 10 -6.42 9.11 -3.72
C VAL A 10 -5.16 8.45 -4.27
N LYS A 11 -4.45 9.17 -5.14
CA LYS A 11 -3.13 8.74 -5.61
C LYS A 11 -2.15 8.73 -4.43
N ARG A 12 -1.83 7.54 -3.93
CA ARG A 12 -0.84 7.33 -2.87
C ARG A 12 0.55 7.37 -3.48
N THR A 13 1.43 8.16 -2.91
CA THR A 13 2.86 8.15 -3.18
C THR A 13 3.58 7.38 -2.09
N GLN A 14 4.84 7.01 -2.31
CA GLN A 14 5.61 6.30 -1.30
C GLN A 14 5.75 7.09 0.03
N LYS A 15 5.54 8.41 0.01
CA LYS A 15 5.53 9.27 1.21
C LYS A 15 4.28 9.06 2.08
N ASP A 16 3.19 8.58 1.51
CA ASP A 16 1.90 8.41 2.20
C ASP A 16 1.78 7.09 2.95
N TYR A 17 2.81 6.24 2.86
CA TYR A 17 2.89 4.99 3.60
C TYR A 17 3.66 5.16 4.90
N SER A 18 3.05 4.69 5.99
CA SER A 18 3.71 4.61 7.29
C SER A 18 4.96 3.73 7.21
N LEU A 19 5.93 4.02 8.08
CA LEU A 19 7.14 3.20 8.19
C LEU A 19 6.81 1.75 8.56
N SER A 20 5.81 1.54 9.42
CA SER A 20 5.36 0.20 9.82
C SER A 20 4.92 -0.66 8.63
N LEU A 21 4.13 -0.09 7.72
CA LEU A 21 3.67 -0.80 6.53
C LEU A 21 4.84 -1.17 5.61
N LYS A 22 5.80 -0.25 5.42
CA LYS A 22 6.99 -0.49 4.61
C LYS A 22 7.82 -1.66 5.16
N LEU A 23 8.03 -1.69 6.47
CA LEU A 23 8.78 -2.77 7.13
C LEU A 23 8.05 -4.11 7.06
N GLN A 24 6.73 -4.13 7.14
CA GLN A 24 5.95 -5.36 6.96
C GLN A 24 6.12 -5.92 5.55
N ILE A 25 6.00 -5.08 4.53
CA ILE A 25 6.17 -5.46 3.12
C ILE A 25 7.56 -6.05 2.87
N VAL A 26 8.61 -5.41 3.40
CA VAL A 26 9.99 -5.91 3.27
C VAL A 26 10.13 -7.29 3.88
N LYS A 27 9.63 -7.49 5.11
CA LYS A 27 9.65 -8.80 5.76
C LYS A 27 8.94 -9.87 4.93
N GLU A 28 7.75 -9.57 4.41
CA GLU A 28 6.99 -10.53 3.59
C GLU A 28 7.75 -10.95 2.31
N ILE A 29 8.47 -10.01 1.68
CA ILE A 29 9.32 -10.28 0.52
C ILE A 29 10.54 -11.12 0.92
N GLU A 30 11.24 -10.75 2.00
CA GLU A 30 12.42 -11.47 2.49
C GLU A 30 12.10 -12.91 2.92
N PHE A 31 10.91 -13.14 3.48
CA PHE A 31 10.41 -14.48 3.79
C PHE A 31 9.92 -15.27 2.57
N GLY A 32 9.92 -14.66 1.37
CA GLY A 32 9.42 -15.29 0.14
C GLY A 32 7.90 -15.49 0.11
N LYS A 33 7.15 -14.81 0.98
CA LYS A 33 5.68 -14.90 1.05
C LYS A 33 4.99 -14.05 0.00
N LEU A 34 5.64 -12.97 -0.45
CA LEU A 34 5.12 -12.08 -1.48
C LEU A 34 6.20 -11.70 -2.48
N GLY A 35 5.86 -11.70 -3.77
CA GLY A 35 6.75 -11.23 -4.83
C GLY A 35 6.77 -9.70 -4.95
N ILE A 36 7.90 -9.15 -5.42
CA ILE A 36 8.05 -7.70 -5.67
C ILE A 36 6.99 -7.18 -6.66
N THR A 37 6.67 -7.97 -7.70
CA THR A 37 5.67 -7.63 -8.72
C THR A 37 4.25 -7.55 -8.15
N GLU A 38 3.88 -8.46 -7.26
CA GLU A 38 2.58 -8.43 -6.57
C GLU A 38 2.49 -7.25 -5.61
N CYS A 39 3.55 -7.01 -4.83
CA CYS A 39 3.64 -5.85 -3.94
C CYS A 39 3.40 -4.53 -4.69
N ARG A 40 4.00 -4.38 -5.87
CA ARG A 40 3.80 -3.19 -6.71
C ARG A 40 2.36 -3.04 -7.22
N LYS A 41 1.66 -4.13 -7.52
CA LYS A 41 0.25 -4.06 -7.94
C LYS A 41 -0.68 -3.72 -6.77
N LYS A 42 -0.32 -4.14 -5.55
CA LYS A 42 -1.14 -4.01 -4.35
C LYS A 42 -0.91 -2.69 -3.60
N TYR A 43 0.33 -2.19 -3.60
CA TYR A 43 0.77 -1.04 -2.82
C TYR A 43 1.48 0.05 -3.64
N GLY A 44 1.57 -0.10 -4.96
CA GLY A 44 2.23 0.86 -5.87
C GLY A 44 1.27 1.82 -6.55
#